data_AF-A0A528WWF3-F1
#
_entry.id   AF-A0A528WWF3-F1
#
_cell.length_a   1.000
_cell.length_b   1.000
_cell.length_c   1.000
_cell.angle_alpha   90.00
_cell.angle_beta   90.00
_cell.angle_gamma   90.00
#
_symmetry.space_group_name_H-M   'P 1'
#
loop_
_entity.id
_entity.type
_entity.pdbx_description
1 polymer ?
#
loop_
_entity_poly.entity_id
_entity_poly.type
_entity_poly.pdbx_seq_one_letter_code
_entity_poly.pdbx_strand_id
1 'polypeptide(L)'
;MSSPLATILLSDAQQMIDRSIAAARALNVVCSVAVVDSSGHLLSFVRQEGAMAGSVELAIDKAFTAHIFNNRTDALNALAQPGAELYGIQHSHGGRVVVFGGDIPIRFEGRTIGAIGVSGGTVAEDIAIAEAGSAASS
;
A
#
# COMPACT_ATOMS: atom_id res chain seq x y z
N MET A 1 -12.79 -27.09 -12.56
CA MET A 1 -13.09 -26.03 -11.57
C MET A 1 -11.79 -25.29 -11.32
N SER A 2 -11.70 -23.99 -11.61
CA SER A 2 -10.52 -23.21 -11.23
C SER A 2 -10.40 -23.19 -9.71
N SER A 3 -9.19 -23.34 -9.18
CA SER A 3 -8.91 -23.09 -7.77
C SER A 3 -9.42 -21.70 -7.38
N PRO A 4 -10.00 -21.52 -6.17
CA PRO A 4 -10.38 -20.19 -5.71
C PRO A 4 -9.15 -19.27 -5.77
N LEU A 5 -9.32 -18.07 -6.31
CA LEU A 5 -8.24 -17.08 -6.36
C LEU A 5 -7.79 -16.76 -4.94
N ALA A 6 -6.50 -16.91 -4.66
CA ALA A 6 -5.93 -16.49 -3.38
C ALA A 6 -6.10 -14.97 -3.23
N THR A 7 -6.62 -14.54 -2.08
CA THR A 7 -6.93 -13.14 -1.78
C THR A 7 -6.73 -12.86 -0.30
N ILE A 8 -6.42 -11.62 0.05
CA ILE A 8 -6.38 -11.19 1.45
C ILE A 8 -7.79 -11.32 2.07
N LEU A 9 -7.89 -11.95 3.24
CA LEU A 9 -9.14 -12.00 4.02
C LEU A 9 -9.28 -10.75 4.88
N LEU A 10 -10.52 -10.36 5.20
CA LEU A 10 -10.78 -9.18 6.03
C LEU A 10 -10.08 -9.25 7.40
N SER A 11 -10.04 -10.43 8.02
CA SER A 11 -9.35 -10.66 9.30
C SER A 11 -7.84 -10.44 9.20
N ASP A 12 -7.24 -10.78 8.07
CA ASP A 12 -5.80 -10.59 7.84
C ASP A 12 -5.52 -9.11 7.57
N ALA A 13 -6.36 -8.44 6.79
CA ALA A 13 -6.28 -7.01 6.54
C ALA A 13 -6.37 -6.19 7.85
N GLN A 14 -7.27 -6.57 8.77
CA GLN A 14 -7.38 -5.94 10.08
C GLN A 14 -6.12 -6.14 10.93
N GLN A 15 -5.56 -7.34 10.96
CA GLN A 15 -4.28 -7.60 11.65
C GLN A 15 -3.11 -6.81 11.04
N MET A 16 -3.06 -6.69 9.71
CA MET A 16 -2.04 -5.89 9.02
C MET A 16 -2.13 -4.41 9.43
N ILE A 17 -3.36 -3.89 9.54
CA ILE A 17 -3.61 -2.54 10.04
C ILE A 17 -3.16 -2.39 11.49
N ASP A 18 -3.52 -3.32 12.37
CA ASP A 18 -3.15 -3.26 13.79
C ASP A 18 -1.62 -3.20 13.97
N ARG A 19 -0.89 -4.03 13.22
CA ARG A 19 0.59 -4.01 13.19
C ARG A 19 1.14 -2.69 12.66
N SER A 20 0.55 -2.16 11.60
CA SER A 20 0.96 -0.86 11.04
C SER A 20 0.76 0.27 12.05
N ILE A 21 -0.38 0.29 12.75
CA ILE A 21 -0.67 1.29 13.77
C ILE A 21 0.26 1.16 14.98
N ALA A 22 0.62 -0.06 15.38
CA ALA A 22 1.62 -0.28 16.42
C ALA A 22 2.99 0.27 16.01
N ALA A 23 3.42 0.03 14.77
CA ALA A 23 4.68 0.54 14.23
C ALA A 23 4.68 2.08 14.12
N ALA A 24 3.59 2.67 13.63
CA ALA A 24 3.43 4.12 13.53
C ALA A 24 3.55 4.79 14.91
N ARG A 25 2.91 4.21 15.94
CA ARG A 25 3.05 4.68 17.33
C ARG A 25 4.48 4.61 17.84
N ALA A 26 5.20 3.52 17.56
CA ALA A 26 6.60 3.39 17.95
C ALA A 26 7.53 4.43 17.29
N LEU A 27 7.17 4.89 16.09
CA LEU A 27 7.88 5.93 15.35
C LEU A 27 7.39 7.36 15.65
N ASN A 28 6.35 7.52 16.48
CA ASN A 28 5.67 8.80 16.71
C ASN A 28 5.11 9.43 15.42
N VAL A 29 4.65 8.60 14.49
CA VAL A 29 4.02 9.00 13.23
C VAL A 29 2.51 8.81 13.32
N VAL A 30 1.76 9.75 12.74
CA VAL A 30 0.31 9.69 12.62
C VAL A 30 -0.04 9.50 11.15
N CYS A 31 -0.71 8.40 10.80
CA CYS A 31 -0.90 7.99 9.41
C CYS A 31 -2.30 7.45 9.07
N SER A 32 -2.54 7.30 7.77
CA SER A 32 -3.58 6.48 7.16
C SER A 32 -3.00 5.17 6.67
N VAL A 33 -3.74 4.07 6.85
CA VAL A 33 -3.36 2.74 6.40
C VAL A 33 -4.51 2.14 5.60
N ALA A 34 -4.23 1.64 4.40
CA ALA A 34 -5.20 1.02 3.50
C ALA A 34 -4.72 -0.38 3.08
N VAL A 35 -5.64 -1.34 3.00
CA VAL A 35 -5.37 -2.67 2.46
C VAL A 35 -6.35 -2.94 1.32
N VAL A 36 -5.83 -3.37 0.17
CA VAL A 36 -6.62 -3.82 -0.99
C VAL A 36 -6.50 -5.32 -1.17
N ASP A 37 -7.55 -5.95 -1.70
CA ASP A 37 -7.58 -7.39 -1.97
C ASP A 37 -7.07 -7.74 -3.38
N SER A 38 -7.25 -9.00 -3.81
CA SER A 38 -6.79 -9.48 -5.12
C SER A 38 -7.51 -8.86 -6.33
N SER A 39 -8.60 -8.13 -6.11
CA SER A 39 -9.29 -7.35 -7.13
C SER A 39 -8.78 -5.90 -7.23
N GLY A 40 -7.88 -5.49 -6.33
CA GLY A 40 -7.39 -4.12 -6.22
C GLY A 40 -8.39 -3.17 -5.58
N HIS A 41 -9.48 -3.68 -5.01
CA HIS A 41 -10.46 -2.88 -4.28
C HIS A 41 -10.11 -2.77 -2.80
N LEU A 42 -10.47 -1.63 -2.21
CA LEU A 42 -10.26 -1.35 -0.80
C LEU A 42 -11.02 -2.36 0.05
N LEU A 43 -10.29 -3.12 0.87
CA LEU A 43 -10.83 -4.13 1.77
C LEU A 43 -10.92 -3.61 3.21
N SER A 44 -9.90 -2.87 3.65
CA SER A 44 -9.86 -2.28 5.00
C SER A 44 -9.07 -0.97 5.01
N PHE A 45 -9.46 -0.04 5.87
CA PHE A 45 -8.86 1.28 5.98
C PHE A 45 -8.99 1.85 7.39
N VAL A 46 -7.94 2.50 7.87
CA VAL A 46 -8.01 3.36 9.05
C VAL A 46 -7.27 4.67 8.82
N ARG A 47 -7.70 5.71 9.55
CA ARG A 47 -7.00 6.98 9.65
C ARG A 47 -6.87 7.33 11.13
N GLN A 48 -5.64 7.53 11.59
CA GLN A 48 -5.40 8.02 12.94
C GLN A 48 -5.86 9.47 13.09
N GLU A 49 -6.30 9.82 14.30
CA GLU A 49 -6.64 11.19 14.65
C GLU A 49 -5.43 12.11 14.43
N GLY A 50 -5.65 13.24 13.76
CA GLY A 50 -4.58 14.18 13.44
C GLY A 50 -3.77 13.83 12.18
N ALA A 51 -4.02 12.71 11.50
CA ALA A 51 -3.40 12.41 10.21
C ALA A 51 -3.77 13.49 9.17
N MET A 52 -2.82 13.82 8.29
CA MET A 52 -3.01 14.80 7.22
C MET A 52 -4.21 14.44 6.33
N ALA A 53 -5.05 15.42 5.95
CA ALA A 53 -6.23 15.14 5.13
C ALA A 53 -5.88 14.44 3.80
N GLY A 54 -4.77 14.83 3.16
CA GLY A 54 -4.29 14.22 1.91
C GLY A 54 -3.75 12.80 2.04
N SER A 55 -3.52 12.27 3.26
CA SER A 55 -3.00 10.91 3.43
C SER A 55 -4.01 9.82 3.13
N VAL A 56 -5.30 10.15 3.15
CA VAL A 56 -6.40 9.18 2.93
C VAL A 56 -6.30 8.58 1.54
N GLU A 57 -6.41 9.41 0.51
CA GLU A 57 -6.39 8.97 -0.88
C GLU A 57 -5.02 8.40 -1.24
N LEU A 58 -3.93 9.03 -0.76
CA LEU A 58 -2.57 8.53 -0.99
C LEU A 58 -2.35 7.12 -0.45
N ALA A 59 -2.82 6.79 0.76
CA ALA A 59 -2.65 5.43 1.31
C ALA A 59 -3.42 4.39 0.46
N ILE A 60 -4.65 4.72 0.06
CA ILE A 60 -5.50 3.85 -0.78
C ILE A 60 -4.86 3.65 -2.16
N ASP A 61 -4.39 4.74 -2.77
CA ASP A 61 -3.84 4.72 -4.12
C ASP A 61 -2.43 4.13 -4.18
N LYS A 62 -1.62 4.25 -3.12
CA LYS A 62 -0.39 3.49 -2.95
C LYS A 62 -0.66 1.98 -2.93
N ALA A 63 -1.61 1.52 -2.12
CA ALA A 63 -1.99 0.11 -2.07
C ALA A 63 -2.52 -0.39 -3.43
N PHE A 64 -3.42 0.38 -4.06
CA PHE A 64 -3.92 0.09 -5.40
C PHE A 64 -2.78 -0.02 -6.42
N THR A 65 -1.87 0.97 -6.45
CA THR A 65 -0.73 1.01 -7.38
C THR A 65 0.16 -0.21 -7.19
N ALA A 66 0.47 -0.55 -5.94
CA ALA A 66 1.29 -1.70 -5.59
C ALA A 66 0.73 -3.01 -6.13
N HIS A 67 -0.59 -3.17 -6.03
CA HIS A 67 -1.31 -4.33 -6.53
C HIS A 67 -1.31 -4.38 -8.06
N ILE A 68 -1.75 -3.31 -8.75
CA ILE A 68 -1.94 -3.36 -10.21
C ILE A 68 -0.62 -3.46 -10.99
N PHE A 69 0.47 -2.91 -10.47
CA PHE A 69 1.80 -3.01 -11.08
C PHE A 69 2.62 -4.18 -10.53
N ASN A 70 2.09 -4.95 -9.58
CA ASN A 70 2.79 -6.05 -8.92
C ASN A 70 4.18 -5.64 -8.38
N ASN A 71 4.33 -4.38 -7.98
CA ASN A 71 5.61 -3.78 -7.64
C ASN A 71 5.43 -2.63 -6.66
N ARG A 72 6.47 -2.31 -5.88
CA ARG A 72 6.42 -1.22 -4.93
C ARG A 72 6.41 0.14 -5.64
N THR A 73 5.75 1.14 -5.08
CA THR A 73 5.67 2.48 -5.70
C THR A 73 7.01 3.22 -5.69
N ASP A 74 7.92 2.91 -4.77
CA ASP A 74 9.30 3.42 -4.75
C ASP A 74 10.13 2.91 -5.93
N ALA A 75 9.95 1.65 -6.35
CA ALA A 75 10.55 1.11 -7.56
C ALA A 75 9.99 1.75 -8.83
N LEU A 76 8.70 2.12 -8.83
CA LEU A 76 8.06 2.80 -9.95
C LEU A 76 8.57 4.22 -10.15
N ASN A 77 9.04 4.87 -9.08
CA ASN A 77 9.59 6.24 -9.12
C ASN A 77 10.70 6.41 -10.17
N ALA A 78 11.65 5.47 -10.21
CA ALA A 78 12.80 5.53 -11.11
C ALA A 78 12.39 5.47 -12.59
N LEU A 79 11.31 4.75 -12.89
CA LEU A 79 10.77 4.59 -14.24
C LEU A 79 9.88 5.77 -14.66
N ALA A 80 9.36 6.53 -13.69
CA ALA A 80 8.43 7.62 -13.91
C ALA A 80 9.09 9.01 -14.05
N GLN A 81 10.42 9.10 -13.92
CA GLN A 81 11.15 10.38 -14.01
C GLN A 81 11.12 10.97 -15.43
N PRO A 82 11.28 12.31 -15.60
CA PRO A 82 11.46 12.92 -16.92
C PRO A 82 12.54 12.22 -17.75
N GLY A 83 12.18 11.76 -18.94
CA GLY A 83 13.08 11.04 -19.84
C GLY A 83 13.22 9.53 -19.59
N ALA A 84 12.58 8.99 -18.54
CA ALA A 84 12.51 7.54 -18.30
C ALA A 84 11.34 6.90 -19.07
N GLU A 85 11.35 5.57 -19.16
CA GLU A 85 10.45 4.78 -20.01
C GLU A 85 8.96 4.98 -19.68
N LEU A 86 8.62 5.21 -18.41
CA LEU A 86 7.24 5.35 -17.93
C LEU A 86 6.94 6.80 -17.49
N TYR A 87 7.65 7.79 -18.05
CA TYR A 87 7.37 9.19 -17.75
C TYR A 87 5.89 9.53 -18.01
N GLY A 88 5.20 10.02 -16.96
CA GLY A 88 3.78 10.37 -17.00
C GLY A 88 2.82 9.27 -16.56
N ILE A 89 3.32 8.10 -16.12
CA ILE A 89 2.49 6.98 -15.66
C ILE A 89 1.55 7.35 -14.49
N GLN A 90 1.91 8.34 -13.68
CA GLN A 90 1.07 8.86 -12.60
C GLN A 90 -0.28 9.40 -13.09
N HIS A 91 -0.40 9.79 -14.38
CA HIS A 91 -1.67 10.23 -14.98
C HIS A 91 -2.57 9.08 -15.44
N SER A 92 -2.07 7.84 -15.43
CA SER A 92 -2.89 6.67 -15.78
C SER A 92 -3.94 6.37 -14.71
N HIS A 93 -4.93 5.54 -15.04
CA HIS A 93 -6.00 5.14 -14.12
C HIS A 93 -6.75 6.32 -13.47
N GLY A 94 -6.87 7.44 -14.19
CA GLY A 94 -7.52 8.64 -13.70
C GLY A 94 -6.70 9.42 -12.67
N GLY A 95 -5.38 9.28 -12.68
CA GLY A 95 -4.48 9.99 -11.74
C GLY A 95 -4.19 9.24 -10.43
N ARG A 96 -4.62 7.97 -10.33
CA ARG A 96 -4.51 7.17 -9.11
C ARG A 96 -3.15 6.52 -8.89
N VAL A 97 -2.23 6.64 -9.85
CA VAL A 97 -0.94 5.95 -9.76
C VAL A 97 0.04 6.78 -8.95
N VAL A 98 0.47 6.25 -7.80
CA VAL A 98 1.45 6.89 -6.92
C VAL A 98 2.85 6.37 -7.23
N VAL A 99 3.80 7.27 -7.40
CA VAL A 99 5.18 6.94 -7.81
C VAL A 99 6.19 7.26 -6.70
N PHE A 100 5.80 7.13 -5.44
CA PHE A 100 6.69 7.26 -4.28
C PHE A 100 6.24 6.35 -3.14
N GLY A 101 7.22 5.79 -2.43
CA GLY A 101 7.07 4.68 -1.50
C GLY A 101 6.07 4.87 -0.36
N GLY A 102 5.70 3.74 0.22
CA GLY A 102 4.84 3.62 1.38
C GLY A 102 3.85 2.48 1.24
N ASP A 103 4.24 1.39 0.59
CA ASP A 103 3.37 0.28 0.22
C ASP A 103 4.13 -1.02 0.18
N ILE A 104 3.41 -2.13 0.34
CA ILE A 104 3.93 -3.48 0.16
C ILE A 104 2.91 -4.35 -0.58
N PRO A 105 3.24 -4.90 -1.76
CA PRO A 105 2.41 -5.93 -2.40
C PRO A 105 2.51 -7.25 -1.61
N ILE A 106 1.37 -7.85 -1.32
CA ILE A 106 1.29 -9.15 -0.62
C ILE A 106 1.27 -10.26 -1.66
N ARG A 107 2.22 -11.19 -1.57
CA ARG A 107 2.39 -12.26 -2.56
C ARG A 107 2.12 -13.64 -1.98
N PHE A 108 1.42 -14.48 -2.74
CA PHE A 108 1.20 -15.89 -2.49
C PHE A 108 1.47 -16.67 -3.77
N GLU A 109 2.31 -17.71 -3.69
CA GLU A 109 2.71 -18.53 -4.85
C GLU A 109 3.20 -17.70 -6.06
N GLY A 110 3.97 -16.65 -5.78
CA GLY A 110 4.54 -15.77 -6.81
C GLY A 110 3.54 -14.77 -7.44
N ARG A 111 2.29 -14.72 -6.96
CA ARG A 111 1.26 -13.79 -7.44
C ARG A 111 0.91 -12.77 -6.36
N THR A 112 0.64 -11.53 -6.76
CA THR A 112 0.14 -10.51 -5.84
C THR A 112 -1.33 -10.77 -5.55
N ILE A 113 -1.69 -10.96 -4.28
CA ILE A 113 -3.05 -11.28 -3.81
C ILE A 113 -3.73 -10.10 -3.11
N GLY A 114 -3.07 -8.94 -3.09
CA GLY A 114 -3.49 -7.70 -2.46
C GLY A 114 -2.28 -6.84 -2.13
N ALA A 115 -2.48 -5.74 -1.44
CA ALA A 115 -1.40 -4.86 -1.02
C ALA A 115 -1.81 -4.01 0.18
N ILE A 116 -0.81 -3.50 0.90
CA ILE A 116 -0.97 -2.48 1.94
C ILE A 116 -0.33 -1.18 1.48
N GLY A 117 -0.94 -0.05 1.85
CA GLY A 117 -0.43 1.30 1.61
C GLY A 117 -0.57 2.15 2.86
N VAL A 118 0.44 2.99 3.11
CA VAL A 118 0.57 3.86 4.27
C VAL A 118 0.92 5.27 3.80
N SER A 119 0.30 6.26 4.42
CA SER A 119 0.65 7.66 4.21
C SER A 119 0.49 8.47 5.49
N GLY A 120 1.49 9.27 5.84
CA GLY A 120 1.38 10.28 6.89
C GLY A 120 2.73 10.80 7.39
N GLY A 121 3.78 9.99 7.31
CA GLY A 121 5.15 10.40 7.67
C GLY A 121 5.97 10.80 6.45
N THR A 122 7.29 10.75 6.61
CA THR A 122 8.24 10.70 5.50
C THR A 122 8.07 9.40 4.70
N VAL A 123 8.54 9.37 3.46
CA VAL A 123 8.47 8.17 2.60
C VAL A 123 9.14 6.96 3.28
N ALA A 124 10.26 7.16 3.98
CA ALA A 124 10.95 6.09 4.69
C ALA A 124 10.14 5.55 5.88
N GLU A 125 9.46 6.41 6.63
CA GLU A 125 8.57 6.01 7.72
C GLU A 125 7.34 5.27 7.18
N ASP A 126 6.72 5.77 6.12
CA ASP A 126 5.58 5.11 5.47
C ASP A 126 5.95 3.69 5.02
N ILE A 127 7.14 3.51 4.41
CA ILE A 127 7.66 2.19 4.02
C ILE A 127 7.85 1.29 5.24
N ALA A 128 8.53 1.77 6.29
CA ALA A 128 8.80 0.97 7.48
C ALA A 128 7.50 0.50 8.17
N ILE A 129 6.49 1.37 8.22
CA ILE A 129 5.17 1.06 8.76
C ILE A 129 4.45 0.01 7.89
N ALA A 130 4.47 0.18 6.57
CA ALA A 130 3.86 -0.77 5.63
C ALA A 130 4.52 -2.16 5.71
N GLU A 131 5.85 -2.21 5.84
CA GLU A 131 6.63 -3.44 6.03
C GLU A 131 6.23 -4.16 7.32
N ALA A 132 6.14 -3.43 8.43
CA ALA A 132 5.68 -3.98 9.71
C ALA A 132 4.23 -4.53 9.62
N GLY A 133 3.35 -3.84 8.90
CA GLY A 133 1.98 -4.30 8.63
C GLY A 133 1.92 -5.58 7.82
N SER A 134 2.76 -5.67 6.77
CA SER A 134 2.79 -6.77 5.80
C SER A 134 3.35 -8.08 6.33
N ALA A 135 4.10 -8.04 7.46
CA ALA A 135 4.68 -9.24 8.04
C ALA A 135 3.60 -10.28 8.39
N ALA A 136 3.82 -11.54 8.01
CA ALA A 136 2.92 -12.63 8.35
C ALA A 136 2.83 -12.81 9.86
N SER A 137 1.62 -13.08 10.38
CA SER A 137 1.46 -13.59 11.73
C SER A 137 2.08 -15.00 11.77
N SER A 138 3.02 -15.23 12.69
CA SER A 138 3.61 -16.56 12.96
C SER A 138 2.57 -17.57 13.45
#